data_AF-A0A1C6I8B8-F1
#
_entry.id   AF-A0A1C6I8B8-F1
#
_cell.length_a   1.000
_cell.length_b   1.000
_cell.length_c   1.000
_cell.angle_alpha   90.00
_cell.angle_beta   90.00
_cell.angle_gamma   90.00
#
_symmetry.space_group_name_H-M   'P 1'
#
loop_
_entity.id
_entity.type
_entity.pdbx_description
1 polymer ?
#
loop_
_entity_poly.entity_id
_entity_poly.type
_entity_poly.pdbx_seq_one_letter_code
_entity_poly.pdbx_strand_id
1 'polypeptide(L)'
;MMAGVGSWLLSITGASVLCALADGLMPAGPVRRVGRLVCGLMLLAVILAPLAQLDLEGGQRWLEEYHLGLEDRTQELERQVDEQMKTIIEQEYAAYIVDKAAELGLTCTARVSCRAGEEGLFLPERAEVSGFLTEGERERLSLVIQEDLGIPEEEQAYVEEGELP
;
A
#
# COMPACT_ATOMS: atom_id res chain seq x y z
N MET A 1 -22.00 -1.55 15.05
CA MET A 1 -21.28 -1.47 16.34
C MET A 1 -21.59 -0.21 17.16
N MET A 2 -21.81 0.96 16.55
CA MET A 2 -22.09 2.23 17.27
C MET A 2 -23.41 2.26 18.07
N ALA A 3 -24.44 1.52 17.65
CA ALA A 3 -25.75 1.49 18.34
C ALA A 3 -25.72 0.76 19.71
N GLY A 4 -24.78 -0.18 19.90
CA GLY A 4 -24.66 -0.93 21.16
C GLY A 4 -24.01 -0.11 22.28
N VAL A 5 -23.03 0.73 21.94
CA VAL A 5 -22.28 1.55 22.91
C VAL A 5 -23.19 2.60 23.57
N GLY A 6 -24.06 3.24 22.78
CA GLY A 6 -24.99 4.24 23.30
C GLY A 6 -26.01 3.64 24.28
N SER A 7 -26.59 2.49 23.95
CA SER A 7 -27.52 1.76 24.82
C SER A 7 -26.85 1.32 26.13
N TRP A 8 -25.59 0.87 26.06
CA TRP A 8 -24.80 0.48 27.22
C TRP A 8 -24.45 1.64 28.15
N LEU A 9 -24.06 2.80 27.59
CA LEU A 9 -23.84 4.00 28.40
C LEU A 9 -25.14 4.48 29.07
N LEU A 10 -26.29 4.30 28.39
CA LEU A 10 -27.60 4.62 28.95
C LEU A 10 -27.98 3.70 30.12
N SER A 11 -27.62 2.41 30.06
CA SER A 11 -27.88 1.48 31.16
C SER A 11 -26.99 1.73 32.38
N ILE A 12 -25.72 2.12 32.17
CA ILE A 12 -24.80 2.56 33.25
C ILE A 12 -25.32 3.82 33.94
N THR A 13 -25.70 4.82 33.16
CA THR A 13 -26.20 6.10 33.70
C THR A 13 -27.56 5.92 34.39
N GLY A 14 -28.46 5.11 33.84
CA GLY A 14 -29.72 4.76 34.49
C GLY A 14 -29.51 4.03 35.82
N ALA A 15 -28.61 3.04 35.84
CA ALA A 15 -28.30 2.27 37.05
C ALA A 15 -27.65 3.16 38.14
N SER A 16 -26.74 4.08 37.76
CA SER A 16 -26.09 4.97 38.72
C SER A 16 -27.05 5.99 39.33
N VAL A 17 -27.98 6.54 38.54
CA VAL A 17 -29.03 7.44 39.04
C VAL A 17 -29.98 6.71 40.00
N LEU A 18 -30.42 5.49 39.65
CA LEU A 18 -31.27 4.67 40.52
C LEU A 18 -30.56 4.32 41.84
N CYS A 19 -29.28 3.98 41.76
CA CYS A 19 -28.42 3.74 42.92
C CYS A 19 -28.29 4.97 43.83
N ALA A 20 -28.09 6.15 43.25
CA ALA A 20 -27.98 7.41 44.00
C ALA A 20 -29.32 7.78 44.69
N LEU A 21 -30.44 7.55 44.01
CA LEU A 21 -31.77 7.74 44.60
C LEU A 21 -32.03 6.74 45.74
N ALA A 22 -31.66 5.47 45.56
CA ALA A 22 -31.82 4.45 46.60
C ALA A 22 -31.00 4.77 47.87
N ASP A 23 -29.76 5.26 47.74
CA ASP A 23 -28.96 5.68 48.90
C ASP A 23 -29.52 6.95 49.56
N GLY A 24 -30.13 7.86 48.78
CA GLY A 24 -30.78 9.07 49.29
C GLY A 24 -32.09 8.83 50.06
N LEU A 25 -32.84 7.77 49.73
CA LEU A 25 -34.09 7.40 50.41
C LEU A 25 -33.90 6.45 51.60
N MET A 26 -32.73 5.85 51.80
CA MET A 26 -32.54 4.85 52.86
C MET A 26 -32.28 5.47 54.25
N PRO A 27 -33.03 5.07 55.30
CA PRO A 27 -32.80 5.53 56.67
C PRO A 27 -31.46 5.02 57.23
N ALA A 28 -30.84 5.81 58.11
CA ALA A 28 -29.57 5.45 58.73
C ALA A 28 -29.68 4.16 59.56
N GLY A 29 -28.96 3.10 59.17
CA GLY A 29 -29.01 1.81 59.87
C GLY A 29 -28.32 0.66 59.12
N PRO A 30 -28.46 -0.60 59.61
CA PRO A 30 -27.90 -1.79 58.97
C PRO A 30 -28.43 -2.00 57.54
N VAL A 31 -29.67 -1.57 57.28
CA VAL A 31 -30.36 -1.68 55.99
C VAL A 31 -29.64 -0.86 54.90
N ARG A 32 -29.10 0.32 55.26
CA ARG A 32 -28.33 1.17 54.34
C ARG A 32 -27.02 0.50 53.91
N ARG A 33 -26.37 -0.27 54.79
CA ARG A 33 -25.15 -1.03 54.44
C ARG A 33 -25.45 -2.13 53.42
N VAL A 34 -26.55 -2.86 53.61
CA VAL A 34 -26.97 -3.91 52.67
C VAL A 34 -27.39 -3.31 51.33
N GLY A 35 -28.16 -2.21 51.34
CA GLY A 35 -28.54 -1.48 50.13
C GLY A 35 -27.35 -0.98 49.31
N ARG A 36 -26.32 -0.46 49.97
CA ARG A 36 -25.09 0.00 49.31
C ARG A 36 -24.30 -1.14 48.66
N LEU A 37 -24.30 -2.34 49.27
CA LEU A 37 -23.67 -3.53 48.68
C LEU A 37 -24.42 -4.04 47.46
N VAL A 38 -25.75 -4.09 47.52
CA VAL A 38 -26.60 -4.52 46.39
C VAL A 38 -26.47 -3.55 45.22
N CYS A 39 -26.48 -2.24 45.48
CA CYS A 39 -26.24 -1.22 44.46
C CYS A 39 -24.84 -1.33 43.85
N GLY A 40 -23.80 -1.54 44.67
CA GLY A 40 -22.44 -1.76 44.17
C GLY A 40 -22.32 -2.99 43.27
N LEU A 41 -22.95 -4.11 43.65
CA LEU A 41 -23.00 -5.33 42.84
C LEU A 41 -23.77 -5.14 41.54
N MET A 42 -24.87 -4.38 41.56
CA MET A 42 -25.63 -4.03 40.36
C MET A 42 -24.78 -3.20 39.39
N LEU A 43 -24.06 -2.19 39.89
CA LEU A 43 -23.15 -1.39 39.07
C LEU A 43 -22.01 -2.23 38.49
N LEU A 44 -21.42 -3.13 39.28
CA LEU A 44 -20.40 -4.07 38.82
C LEU A 44 -20.93 -4.95 37.68
N ALA A 45 -22.15 -5.49 37.82
CA ALA A 45 -22.76 -6.33 36.80
C ALA A 45 -23.02 -5.57 35.48
N VAL A 46 -23.44 -4.30 35.55
CA VAL A 46 -23.64 -3.46 34.37
C VAL A 46 -22.32 -3.09 33.69
N ILE A 47 -21.25 -2.87 34.47
CA ILE A 47 -19.89 -2.62 33.95
C ILE A 47 -19.31 -3.87 33.27
N LEU A 48 -19.61 -5.07 33.78
CA LEU A 48 -19.14 -6.35 33.24
C LEU A 48 -20.04 -6.92 32.12
N ALA A 49 -21.28 -6.44 31.98
CA ALA A 49 -22.21 -6.82 30.90
C ALA A 49 -21.61 -6.78 29.46
N PRO A 50 -20.81 -5.79 29.05
CA PRO A 50 -20.24 -5.75 27.71
C PRO A 50 -19.17 -6.82 27.50
N LEU A 51 -18.49 -7.29 28.56
CA LEU A 51 -17.51 -8.38 28.46
C LEU A 51 -18.19 -9.72 28.12
N ALA A 52 -19.41 -9.93 28.59
CA ALA A 52 -20.22 -11.11 28.23
C ALA A 52 -20.80 -11.05 26.81
N GLN A 53 -20.83 -9.85 26.22
CA GLN A 53 -21.28 -9.60 24.84
C GLN A 53 -20.11 -9.41 23.86
N LEU A 54 -18.86 -9.57 24.32
CA LEU A 54 -17.70 -9.58 23.43
C LEU A 54 -17.81 -10.82 22.54
N ASP A 55 -18.22 -10.59 21.30
CA ASP A 55 -18.13 -11.57 20.23
C ASP A 55 -16.65 -11.78 19.88
N LEU A 56 -16.01 -12.67 20.65
CA LEU A 56 -14.62 -13.07 20.44
C LEU A 56 -14.40 -13.62 19.02
N GLU A 57 -15.40 -14.28 18.45
CA GLU A 57 -15.36 -14.80 17.08
C GLU A 57 -15.46 -13.66 16.04
N GLY A 58 -16.23 -12.61 16.33
CA GLY A 58 -16.27 -11.38 15.54
C GLY A 58 -14.97 -10.59 15.60
N GLY A 59 -14.32 -10.55 16.76
CA GLY A 59 -13.00 -9.94 16.94
C GLY A 59 -11.89 -10.69 16.17
N GLN A 60 -11.93 -12.02 16.17
CA GLN A 60 -11.02 -12.84 15.38
C GLN A 60 -11.22 -12.65 13.87
N ARG A 61 -12.46 -12.66 13.38
CA ARG A 61 -12.76 -12.37 11.96
C ARG A 61 -12.29 -10.98 11.53
N TRP A 62 -12.49 -9.96 12.36
CA TRP A 62 -12.00 -8.61 12.07
C TRP A 62 -10.47 -8.54 12.00
N LEU A 63 -9.77 -9.26 12.88
CA LEU A 63 -8.31 -9.37 12.85
C LEU A 63 -7.82 -10.12 11.59
N GLU A 64 -8.48 -11.21 11.22
CA GLU A 64 -8.17 -11.95 10.00
C GLU A 64 -8.39 -11.11 8.75
N GLU A 65 -9.52 -10.40 8.64
CA GLU A 65 -9.78 -9.46 7.54
C GLU A 65 -8.76 -8.32 7.49
N TYR A 66 -8.33 -7.80 8.66
CA TYR A 66 -7.31 -6.78 8.76
C TYR A 66 -5.93 -7.30 8.31
N HIS A 67 -5.56 -8.51 8.70
CA HIS A 67 -4.32 -9.16 8.27
C HIS A 67 -4.31 -9.43 6.77
N LEU A 68 -5.41 -9.95 6.21
CA LEU A 68 -5.55 -10.16 4.76
C LEU A 68 -5.46 -8.84 3.99
N GLY A 69 -6.09 -7.77 4.50
CA GLY A 69 -6.02 -6.44 3.90
C GLY A 69 -4.63 -5.79 4.00
N LEU A 70 -3.78 -6.23 4.93
CA LEU A 70 -2.38 -5.79 5.00
C LEU A 70 -1.51 -6.52 3.98
N GLU A 71 -1.66 -7.84 3.84
CA GLU A 71 -0.91 -8.65 2.88
C GLU A 71 -1.16 -8.19 1.43
N ASP A 72 -2.43 -7.94 1.08
CA ASP A 72 -2.81 -7.44 -0.24
C ASP A 72 -2.21 -6.06 -0.54
N ARG A 73 -2.19 -5.17 0.47
CA ARG A 73 -1.55 -3.86 0.34
C ARG A 73 -0.04 -3.92 0.22
N THR A 74 0.61 -4.86 0.90
CA THR A 74 2.07 -5.02 0.78
C THR A 74 2.47 -5.52 -0.61
N GLN A 75 1.73 -6.48 -1.17
CA GLN A 75 2.01 -6.99 -2.51
C GLN A 75 1.78 -5.93 -3.60
N GLU A 76 0.71 -5.13 -3.48
CA GLU A 76 0.45 -4.03 -4.41
C GLU A 76 1.54 -2.95 -4.32
N LEU A 77 2.01 -2.62 -3.11
CA LEU A 77 3.09 -1.65 -2.92
C LEU A 77 4.43 -2.15 -3.48
N GLU A 78 4.79 -3.42 -3.26
CA GLU A 78 5.99 -4.03 -3.83
C GLU A 78 5.95 -3.99 -5.36
N ARG A 79 4.80 -4.35 -5.95
CA ARG A 79 4.61 -4.31 -7.41
C ARG A 79 4.74 -2.90 -7.97
N GLN A 80 4.17 -1.90 -7.31
CA GLN A 80 4.29 -0.49 -7.73
C GLN A 80 5.74 0.01 -7.63
N VAL A 81 6.47 -0.37 -6.59
CA VAL A 81 7.88 -0.01 -6.44
C VAL A 81 8.72 -0.62 -7.56
N ASP A 82 8.51 -1.90 -7.90
CA ASP A 82 9.22 -2.57 -8.97
C ASP A 82 8.92 -1.96 -10.35
N GLU A 83 7.65 -1.63 -10.63
CA GLU A 83 7.25 -0.99 -11.89
C GLU A 83 7.82 0.45 -12.02
N GLN A 84 7.85 1.21 -10.92
CA GLN A 84 8.46 2.54 -10.91
C GLN A 84 9.99 2.48 -11.08
N MET A 85 10.65 1.56 -10.38
CA MET A 85 12.10 1.34 -10.48
C MET A 85 12.48 0.97 -11.92
N LYS A 86 11.74 0.03 -12.52
CA LYS A 86 11.91 -0.36 -13.92
C LYS A 86 11.82 0.84 -14.86
N THR A 87 10.81 1.69 -14.68
CA THR A 87 10.59 2.86 -15.54
C THR A 87 11.76 3.85 -15.46
N ILE A 88 12.31 4.10 -14.26
CA ILE A 88 13.46 4.99 -14.09
C ILE A 88 14.69 4.43 -14.81
N ILE A 89 14.95 3.13 -14.67
CA ILE A 89 16.10 2.46 -15.31
C ILE A 89 15.97 2.49 -16.85
N GLU A 90 14.78 2.23 -17.39
CA GLU A 90 14.50 2.34 -18.81
C GLU A 90 14.74 3.76 -19.35
N GLN A 91 14.37 4.79 -18.57
CA GLN A 91 14.61 6.19 -18.91
C GLN A 91 16.09 6.55 -18.88
N GLU A 92 16.85 6.06 -17.89
CA GLU A 92 18.30 6.27 -17.81
C GLU A 92 19.04 5.64 -19.00
N TYR A 93 18.69 4.40 -19.37
CA TYR A 93 19.27 3.78 -20.57
C TYR A 93 18.86 4.51 -21.86
N ALA A 94 17.63 4.99 -21.96
CA ALA A 94 17.20 5.79 -23.10
C ALA A 94 17.98 7.12 -23.19
N ALA A 95 18.16 7.82 -22.07
CA ALA A 95 18.96 9.04 -21.99
C ALA A 95 20.42 8.78 -22.38
N TYR A 96 20.99 7.66 -21.92
CA TYR A 96 22.34 7.23 -22.29
C TYR A 96 22.50 7.09 -23.81
N ILE A 97 21.55 6.44 -24.49
CA ILE A 97 21.57 6.30 -25.96
C ILE A 97 21.51 7.66 -26.64
N VAL A 98 20.66 8.56 -26.16
CA VAL A 98 20.53 9.93 -26.71
C VAL A 98 21.83 10.72 -26.51
N ASP A 99 22.48 10.61 -25.35
CA ASP A 99 23.75 11.26 -25.07
C ASP A 99 24.87 10.71 -25.97
N LYS A 100 24.92 9.38 -26.18
CA LYS A 100 25.87 8.75 -27.11
C LYS A 100 25.62 9.14 -28.56
N ALA A 101 24.37 9.26 -28.96
CA ALA A 101 24.03 9.79 -30.27
C ALA A 101 24.51 11.25 -30.42
N ALA A 102 24.31 12.09 -29.40
CA ALA A 102 24.76 13.48 -29.41
C ALA A 102 26.30 13.60 -29.46
N GLU A 103 27.04 12.74 -28.75
CA GLU A 103 28.51 12.65 -28.84
C GLU A 103 28.99 12.31 -30.27
N LEU A 104 28.19 11.53 -31.01
CA LEU A 104 28.42 11.18 -32.41
C LEU A 104 27.95 12.27 -33.40
N GLY A 105 27.35 13.36 -32.90
CA GLY A 105 26.78 14.45 -33.71
C GLY A 105 25.39 14.16 -34.27
N LEU A 106 24.72 13.13 -33.75
CA LEU A 106 23.40 12.66 -34.18
C LEU A 106 22.31 13.30 -33.30
N THR A 107 21.11 13.46 -33.85
CA THR A 107 19.93 13.89 -33.10
C THR A 107 18.86 12.82 -33.22
N CYS A 108 18.55 12.15 -32.11
CA CYS A 108 17.52 11.13 -32.04
C CYS A 108 16.86 11.12 -30.65
N THR A 109 15.74 10.40 -30.56
CA THR A 109 15.13 9.99 -29.30
C THR A 109 15.28 8.48 -29.14
N ALA A 110 15.25 7.97 -27.92
CA ALA A 110 15.36 6.55 -27.64
C ALA A 110 14.31 6.10 -26.62
N ARG A 111 13.95 4.82 -26.70
CA ARG A 111 13.17 4.09 -25.70
C ARG A 111 13.85 2.76 -25.46
N VAL A 112 14.02 2.37 -24.21
CA VAL A 112 14.62 1.08 -23.84
C VAL A 112 13.60 0.29 -23.05
N SER A 113 13.48 -1.00 -23.34
CA SER A 113 12.68 -1.94 -22.54
C SER A 113 13.63 -2.85 -21.77
N CYS A 114 13.38 -2.99 -20.47
CA CYS A 114 14.20 -3.81 -19.59
C CYS A 114 13.46 -5.08 -19.14
N ARG A 115 14.22 -6.16 -19.01
CA ARG A 115 13.79 -7.39 -18.36
C ARG A 115 14.30 -7.44 -16.93
N ALA A 116 13.54 -8.09 -16.05
CA ALA A 116 14.04 -8.43 -14.72
C ALA A 116 15.19 -9.44 -14.87
N GLY A 117 16.35 -9.07 -14.34
CA GLY A 117 17.54 -9.90 -14.22
C GLY A 117 17.61 -10.58 -12.85
N GLU A 118 18.79 -11.10 -12.54
CA GLU A 118 19.07 -11.67 -11.22
C GLU A 118 19.22 -10.57 -10.16
N GLU A 119 18.93 -10.89 -8.90
CA GLU A 119 19.11 -9.99 -7.74
C GLU A 119 18.32 -8.66 -7.77
N GLY A 120 17.24 -8.57 -8.55
CA GLY A 120 16.40 -7.37 -8.63
C GLY A 120 16.96 -6.26 -9.53
N LEU A 121 17.98 -6.57 -10.35
CA LEU A 121 18.52 -5.67 -11.36
C LEU A 121 17.66 -5.73 -12.64
N PHE A 122 17.41 -4.57 -13.26
CA PHE A 122 16.76 -4.50 -14.56
C PHE A 122 17.82 -4.33 -15.65
N LEU A 123 17.86 -5.28 -16.58
CA LEU A 123 18.82 -5.30 -17.69
C LEU A 123 18.11 -4.90 -18.99
N PRO A 124 18.74 -4.07 -19.82
CA PRO A 124 18.16 -3.65 -21.08
C PRO A 124 18.07 -4.86 -22.03
N GLU A 125 16.90 -5.06 -22.63
CA GLU A 125 16.62 -6.18 -23.53
C GLU A 125 16.42 -5.70 -24.97
N ARG A 126 15.77 -4.55 -25.15
CA ARG A 126 15.42 -3.99 -26.44
C ARG A 126 15.58 -2.47 -26.44
N ALA A 127 16.04 -1.92 -27.56
CA ALA A 127 16.12 -0.47 -27.77
C ALA A 127 15.36 -0.07 -29.04
N GLU A 128 14.64 1.05 -28.96
CA GLU A 128 14.00 1.69 -30.10
C GLU A 128 14.57 3.10 -30.22
N VAL A 129 15.17 3.41 -31.36
CA VAL A 129 15.77 4.71 -31.65
C VAL A 129 14.97 5.38 -32.77
N SER A 130 14.49 6.58 -32.51
CA SER A 130 13.71 7.35 -33.47
C SER A 130 14.45 8.61 -33.89
N GLY A 131 14.66 8.79 -35.19
CA GLY A 131 15.35 9.96 -35.73
C GLY A 131 15.77 9.80 -37.18
N PHE A 132 16.22 10.89 -37.79
CA PHE A 132 16.77 10.90 -39.14
C PHE A 132 18.24 10.47 -39.11
N LEU A 133 18.47 9.16 -39.15
CA LEU A 133 19.79 8.55 -39.14
C LEU A 133 20.08 7.89 -40.49
N THR A 134 21.22 8.20 -41.09
CA THR A 134 21.71 7.47 -42.27
C THR A 134 22.13 6.05 -41.88
N GLU A 135 22.24 5.15 -42.86
CA GLU A 135 22.62 3.74 -42.64
C GLU A 135 23.98 3.62 -41.90
N GLY A 136 24.98 4.41 -42.28
CA GLY A 136 26.29 4.42 -41.60
C GLY A 136 26.27 5.04 -40.20
N GLU A 137 25.35 5.95 -39.91
CA GLU A 137 25.17 6.51 -38.56
C GLU A 137 24.44 5.52 -37.66
N ARG A 138 23.46 4.80 -38.22
CA ARG A 138 22.75 3.70 -37.56
C ARG A 138 23.71 2.58 -37.16
N GLU A 139 24.57 2.12 -38.06
CA GLU A 139 25.57 1.09 -37.76
C GLU A 139 26.51 1.51 -36.62
N ARG A 140 26.98 2.76 -36.64
CA ARG A 140 27.86 3.29 -35.58
C ARG A 140 27.17 3.35 -34.22
N LEU A 141 25.93 3.83 -34.19
CA LEU A 141 25.14 3.87 -32.95
C LEU A 141 24.79 2.47 -32.47
N SER A 142 24.50 1.55 -33.40
CA SER A 142 24.18 0.15 -33.08
C SER A 142 25.32 -0.58 -32.41
N LEU A 143 26.55 -0.35 -32.89
CA LEU A 143 27.75 -0.87 -32.27
C LEU A 143 27.90 -0.37 -30.83
N VAL A 144 27.71 0.94 -30.60
CA VAL A 144 27.79 1.52 -29.25
C VAL A 144 26.75 0.92 -28.31
N ILE A 145 25.50 0.78 -28.78
CA ILE A 145 24.43 0.15 -28.00
C ILE A 145 24.76 -1.31 -27.68
N GLN A 146 25.35 -2.04 -28.61
CA GLN A 146 25.75 -3.43 -28.40
C GLN A 146 26.93 -3.56 -27.42
N GLU A 147 27.95 -2.71 -27.54
CA GLU A 147 29.15 -2.75 -26.71
C GLU A 147 28.88 -2.27 -25.28
N ASP A 148 28.14 -1.17 -25.13
CA ASP A 148 27.91 -0.53 -23.83
C ASP A 148 26.72 -1.14 -23.08
N LEU A 149 25.62 -1.43 -23.79
CA LEU A 149 24.37 -1.89 -23.18
C LEU A 149 24.10 -3.38 -23.38
N GLY A 150 24.89 -4.06 -24.22
CA GLY A 150 24.71 -5.49 -24.48
C GLY A 150 23.46 -5.84 -25.31
N ILE A 151 22.79 -4.85 -25.91
CA ILE A 151 21.59 -5.08 -26.72
C ILE A 151 22.02 -5.45 -28.14
N PRO A 152 21.72 -6.67 -28.64
CA PRO A 152 22.12 -7.08 -29.98
C PRO A 152 21.38 -6.28 -31.04
N GLU A 153 21.96 -6.13 -32.23
CA GLU A 153 21.34 -5.41 -33.36
C GLU A 153 19.94 -5.93 -33.71
N GLU A 154 19.70 -7.23 -33.54
CA GLU A 154 18.40 -7.88 -33.75
C GLU A 154 17.28 -7.34 -32.84
N GLU A 155 17.64 -6.81 -31.67
CA GLU A 155 16.73 -6.21 -30.68
C GLU A 155 16.81 -4.67 -30.67
N GLN A 156 17.43 -4.08 -31.69
CA GLN A 156 17.48 -2.64 -31.90
C GLN A 156 16.57 -2.25 -33.07
N ALA A 157 15.50 -1.52 -32.79
CA ALA A 157 14.61 -0.98 -33.80
C ALA A 157 14.95 0.48 -34.09
N TYR A 158 14.96 0.85 -35.37
CA TYR A 158 15.23 2.22 -35.80
C TYR A 158 14.09 2.74 -36.68
N VAL A 159 13.44 3.82 -36.24
CA VAL A 159 12.26 4.39 -36.87
C VAL A 159 12.57 5.82 -37.33
N GLU A 160 12.15 6.20 -38.54
CA GLU A 160 12.22 7.60 -38.96
C GLU A 160 11.13 8.40 -38.25
N GLU A 161 11.47 9.61 -37.78
CA GLU A 161 10.54 10.46 -37.02
C GLU A 161 9.40 10.94 -37.95
N GLY A 162 8.33 10.15 -37.99
CA GLY A 162 7.24 10.28 -38.95
C GLY A 162 6.30 9.06 -38.98
N GLU A 163 6.69 7.92 -38.40
CA GLU A 163 5.88 6.71 -38.38
C GLU A 163 5.71 6.17 -36.95
N LEU A 164 4.87 6.85 -36.17
CA LEU A 164 4.19 6.25 -35.03
C LEU A 164 2.69 6.17 -35.39
N PRO A 165 2.06 4.97 -35.33
CA PRO A 165 0.59 4.87 -35.37
C PRO A 165 -0.08 5.47 -34.14
#